data_AF-A0A0S4TSK5-F1
#
_entry.id   AF-A0A0S4TSK5-F1
#
_cell.length_a   1.000
_cell.length_b   1.000
_cell.length_c   1.000
_cell.angle_alpha   90.00
_cell.angle_beta   90.00
_cell.angle_gamma   90.00
#
_symmetry.space_group_name_H-M   'P 1'
#
loop_
_entity.id
_entity.type
_entity.pdbx_description
1 polymer ?
#
loop_
_entity_poly.entity_id
_entity_poly.type
_entity_poly.pdbx_seq_one_letter_code
_entity_poly.pdbx_strand_id
1 'polypeptide(L)'
;MAIMLHLSDNPLAEMSGADIVIHIGEARDSSWVGHPLAPNERVLCASPACLARLPPITHPAELAHLPCLCLRENDEDVTRWRFTDTTAGSGRAGQVVNVRVSGALSSNDGTVISDWAADGLGVMVRSEWEAAPLLAAGTLVRLLPGWALKPAPVMALVPTRKGGRPGSVCFWRWRGGRWSRCRGGRVRSGLAVGRQ
;
A
#
# COMPACT_ATOMS: atom_id res chain seq x y z
N MET A 1 32.16 2.38 3.70
CA MET A 1 30.81 2.98 3.60
C MET A 1 29.88 2.11 4.43
N ALA A 2 29.24 2.66 5.46
CA ALA A 2 28.28 1.93 6.29
C ALA A 2 26.87 2.30 5.85
N ILE A 3 25.97 1.31 5.82
CA ILE A 3 24.55 1.50 5.53
C ILE A 3 23.80 1.06 6.79
N MET A 4 22.93 1.91 7.30
CA MET A 4 22.03 1.61 8.41
C MET A 4 20.60 1.53 7.88
N LEU A 5 19.90 0.44 8.19
CA LEU A 5 18.50 0.24 7.87
C LEU A 5 17.70 0.20 9.17
N HIS A 6 16.72 1.08 9.27
CA HIS A 6 15.75 1.11 10.36
C HIS A 6 14.37 0.76 9.79
N LEU A 7 13.66 -0.17 10.43
CA LEU A 7 12.31 -0.58 10.04
C LEU A 7 11.35 -0.13 11.14
N SER A 8 10.32 0.60 10.75
CA SER A 8 9.27 1.11 11.63
C SER A 8 7.92 1.00 10.92
N ASP A 9 6.86 0.79 11.67
CA ASP A 9 5.46 0.84 11.25
C ASP A 9 4.94 2.28 11.10
N ASN A 10 5.73 3.27 11.57
CA ASN A 10 5.47 4.69 11.40
C ASN A 10 6.76 5.46 11.03
N PRO A 11 7.34 5.20 9.85
CA PRO A 11 8.61 5.79 9.44
C PRO A 11 8.55 7.31 9.26
N LEU A 12 7.34 7.89 9.12
CA LEU A 12 7.18 9.34 9.04
C LEU A 12 7.36 10.03 10.40
N ALA A 13 6.90 9.42 11.50
CA ALA A 13 7.15 9.96 12.83
C ALA A 13 8.64 9.92 13.20
N GLU A 14 9.38 8.97 12.62
CA GLU A 14 10.78 8.68 12.95
C GLU A 14 11.77 9.14 11.87
N MET A 15 11.33 9.98 10.92
CA MET A 15 12.14 10.39 9.76
C MET A 15 13.36 11.27 10.11
N SER A 16 13.47 11.75 11.35
CA SER A 16 14.54 12.65 11.78
C SER A 16 15.91 11.97 11.69
N GLY A 17 16.84 12.61 10.98
CA GLY A 17 18.20 12.10 10.79
C GLY A 17 18.35 11.06 9.67
N ALA A 18 17.26 10.65 9.02
CA ALA A 18 17.34 9.78 7.86
C ALA A 18 17.81 10.53 6.60
N ASP A 19 18.63 9.89 5.76
CA ASP A 19 18.97 10.41 4.43
C ASP A 19 17.85 10.15 3.41
N ILE A 20 17.17 9.01 3.54
CA ILE A 20 16.07 8.56 2.68
C ILE A 20 15.08 7.81 3.55
N VAL A 21 13.78 8.09 3.38
CA VAL A 21 12.69 7.31 3.96
C VAL A 21 11.93 6.61 2.84
N ILE A 22 11.76 5.29 2.95
CA ILE A 22 10.86 4.53 2.08
C ILE A 22 9.51 4.45 2.78
N HIS A 23 8.47 4.98 2.14
CA HIS A 23 7.13 5.10 2.69
C HIS A 23 6.10 4.46 1.76
N ILE A 24 5.10 3.78 2.31
CA ILE A 24 3.98 3.20 1.56
C ILE A 24 2.75 4.06 1.80
N GLY A 25 2.38 4.85 0.81
CA GLY A 25 1.27 5.81 0.91
C GLY A 25 1.67 7.22 0.50
N GLU A 26 0.74 8.14 0.68
CA GLU A 26 0.99 9.56 0.42
C GLU A 26 1.69 10.18 1.62
N ALA A 27 2.85 10.81 1.39
CA ALA A 27 3.47 11.67 2.39
C ALA A 27 2.86 13.07 2.31
N ARG A 28 2.49 13.64 3.47
CA ARG A 28 1.89 14.98 3.58
C ARG A 28 2.86 16.07 4.05
N ASP A 29 4.11 15.72 4.37
CA ASP A 29 5.07 16.68 4.90
C ASP A 29 5.72 17.51 3.80
N SER A 30 5.76 18.83 4.01
CA SER A 30 6.33 19.83 3.10
C SER A 30 7.86 19.94 3.17
N SER A 31 8.49 19.39 4.21
CA SER A 31 9.95 19.43 4.41
C SER A 31 10.71 18.33 3.65
N TRP A 32 10.00 17.44 2.96
CA TRP A 32 10.55 16.32 2.19
C TRP A 32 10.04 16.32 0.76
N VAL A 33 10.91 15.94 -0.18
CA VAL A 33 10.54 15.73 -1.58
C VAL A 33 10.20 14.26 -1.79
N GLY A 34 8.97 13.98 -2.22
CA GLY A 34 8.52 12.63 -2.55
C GLY A 34 8.84 12.22 -3.99
N HIS A 35 9.46 11.06 -4.14
CA HIS A 35 9.76 10.43 -5.42
C HIS A 35 9.03 9.08 -5.53
N PRO A 36 8.04 8.93 -6.44
CA PRO A 36 7.32 7.67 -6.59
C PRO A 36 8.24 6.58 -7.15
N LEU A 37 8.38 5.49 -6.42
CA LEU A 37 9.16 4.31 -6.79
C LEU A 37 8.30 3.26 -7.48
N ALA A 38 7.11 2.97 -6.97
CA ALA A 38 6.21 1.98 -7.56
C ALA A 38 4.73 2.33 -7.27
N PRO A 39 3.81 2.04 -8.20
CA PRO A 39 2.40 1.98 -7.85
C PRO A 39 2.17 0.81 -6.90
N ASN A 40 1.13 0.91 -6.07
CA ASN A 40 0.73 -0.15 -5.18
C ASN A 40 -0.78 -0.03 -4.96
N GLU A 41 -1.51 -0.90 -5.64
CA GLU A 41 -2.95 -1.04 -5.46
C GLU A 41 -3.24 -1.81 -4.17
N ARG A 42 -4.41 -1.56 -3.59
CA ARG A 42 -4.90 -2.31 -2.43
C ARG A 42 -6.03 -3.23 -2.86
N VAL A 43 -6.01 -4.45 -2.34
CA VAL A 43 -7.01 -5.48 -2.63
C VAL A 43 -7.75 -5.87 -1.35
N LEU A 44 -9.07 -6.00 -1.48
CA LEU A 44 -9.92 -6.61 -0.46
C LEU A 44 -9.91 -8.12 -0.69
N CYS A 45 -9.61 -8.90 0.35
CA CYS A 45 -9.54 -10.35 0.23
C CYS A 45 -9.85 -11.07 1.55
N ALA A 46 -10.21 -12.35 1.46
CA ALA A 46 -10.43 -13.24 2.58
C ALA A 46 -10.16 -14.69 2.13
N SER A 47 -9.92 -15.61 3.07
CA SER A 47 -9.78 -17.03 2.71
C SER A 47 -11.13 -17.67 2.35
N PRO A 48 -11.13 -18.75 1.54
CA PRO A 48 -12.35 -19.52 1.27
C PRO A 48 -13.06 -20.00 2.55
N ALA A 49 -12.31 -20.38 3.58
CA ALA A 49 -12.86 -20.82 4.87
C ALA A 49 -13.57 -19.69 5.62
N CYS A 50 -13.09 -18.44 5.50
CA CYS A 50 -13.80 -17.27 6.01
C CYS A 50 -15.13 -17.11 5.28
N LEU A 51 -15.10 -17.10 3.94
CA LEU A 51 -16.26 -16.83 3.10
C LEU A 51 -17.37 -17.88 3.26
N ALA A 52 -17.02 -19.13 3.53
CA ALA A 52 -18.00 -20.19 3.82
C ALA A 52 -18.87 -19.91 5.07
N ARG A 53 -18.45 -18.99 5.94
CA ARG A 53 -19.14 -18.64 7.20
C ARG A 53 -19.80 -17.26 7.16
N LEU A 54 -19.53 -16.46 6.13
CA LEU A 54 -20.03 -15.10 6.00
C LEU A 54 -21.23 -15.05 5.05
N PRO A 55 -22.15 -14.09 5.23
CA PRO A 55 -23.12 -13.79 4.19
C PRO A 55 -22.41 -13.32 2.91
N PRO A 56 -23.06 -13.45 1.74
CA PRO A 56 -22.51 -12.96 0.48
C PRO A 56 -22.12 -11.48 0.56
N ILE A 57 -20.94 -11.16 0.03
CA ILE A 57 -20.40 -9.79 0.03
C ILE A 57 -20.51 -9.25 -1.40
N THR A 58 -21.56 -8.48 -1.66
CA THR A 58 -21.90 -7.91 -2.96
C THR A 58 -21.66 -6.40 -3.02
N HIS A 59 -21.60 -5.72 -1.87
CA HIS A 59 -21.45 -4.27 -1.78
C HIS A 59 -20.56 -3.85 -0.60
N PRO A 60 -19.69 -2.82 -0.73
CA PRO A 60 -18.77 -2.42 0.34
C PRO A 60 -19.43 -2.13 1.68
N ALA A 61 -20.66 -1.58 1.68
CA ALA A 61 -21.39 -1.23 2.90
C ALA A 61 -21.60 -2.42 3.85
N GLU A 62 -21.66 -3.65 3.32
CA GLU A 62 -21.84 -4.86 4.11
C GLU A 62 -20.65 -5.13 5.04
N LEU A 63 -19.45 -4.64 4.69
CA LEU A 63 -18.23 -4.81 5.50
C LEU A 63 -18.34 -4.18 6.89
N ALA A 64 -19.25 -3.22 7.09
CA ALA A 64 -19.51 -2.63 8.41
C ALA A 64 -19.96 -3.67 9.45
N HIS A 65 -20.50 -4.80 9.01
CA HIS A 65 -21.06 -5.85 9.85
C HIS A 65 -20.26 -7.16 9.82
N LEU A 66 -19.10 -7.18 9.17
CA LEU A 66 -18.27 -8.38 9.00
C LEU A 66 -17.00 -8.30 9.84
N PRO A 67 -16.39 -9.45 10.19
CA PRO A 67 -15.09 -9.48 10.84
C PRO A 67 -14.04 -8.90 9.89
N CYS A 68 -13.55 -7.70 10.17
CA CYS A 68 -12.52 -7.03 9.39
C CYS A 68 -11.21 -6.93 10.17
N LEU A 69 -10.13 -7.35 9.53
CA LEU A 69 -8.77 -7.30 10.06
C LEU A 69 -8.14 -5.97 9.67
N CYS A 70 -7.57 -5.24 10.64
CA CYS A 70 -7.03 -3.89 10.42
C CYS A 70 -5.52 -3.83 10.68
N LEU A 71 -4.76 -3.47 9.65
CA LEU A 71 -3.32 -3.19 9.75
C LEU A 71 -3.11 -1.76 10.27
N ARG A 72 -2.49 -1.62 11.45
CA ARG A 72 -2.19 -0.34 12.15
C ARG A 72 -0.80 0.16 11.79
N GLU A 73 -0.68 0.91 10.71
CA GLU A 73 0.56 1.54 10.26
C GLU A 73 0.32 3.03 9.97
N ASN A 74 1.38 3.84 10.05
CA ASN A 74 1.41 5.25 9.65
C ASN A 74 0.40 6.16 10.36
N ASP A 75 -0.08 5.79 11.55
CA ASP A 75 -1.15 6.49 12.30
C ASP A 75 -2.43 6.78 11.48
N GLU A 76 -2.73 5.96 10.47
CA GLU A 76 -3.94 6.14 9.65
C GLU A 76 -5.22 5.72 10.41
N ASP A 77 -6.38 6.26 10.00
CA ASP A 77 -7.69 5.71 10.42
C ASP A 77 -7.94 4.38 9.70
N VAL A 78 -7.31 3.32 10.20
CA VAL A 78 -7.22 1.99 9.56
C VAL A 78 -8.57 1.29 9.43
N THR A 79 -9.56 1.79 10.14
CA THR A 79 -10.92 1.30 10.17
C THR A 79 -11.84 2.00 9.17
N ARG A 80 -11.39 3.08 8.53
CA ARG A 80 -12.16 3.79 7.50
C ARG A 80 -11.71 3.34 6.12
N TRP A 81 -12.51 2.50 5.49
CA TRP A 81 -12.23 2.02 4.13
C TRP A 81 -13.02 2.81 3.12
N ARG A 82 -12.34 3.30 2.08
CA ARG A 82 -12.94 4.07 0.99
C ARG A 82 -12.87 3.27 -0.29
N PHE A 83 -14.03 3.00 -0.86
CA PHE A 83 -14.22 2.30 -2.11
C PHE A 83 -14.72 3.27 -3.18
N THR A 84 -14.25 3.08 -4.40
CA THR A 84 -14.73 3.79 -5.59
C THR A 84 -15.20 2.76 -6.60
N ASP A 85 -16.45 2.85 -7.04
CA ASP A 85 -17.01 1.98 -8.07
C ASP A 85 -16.28 2.23 -9.39
N THR A 86 -15.68 1.18 -9.95
CA THR A 86 -14.96 1.23 -11.23
C THR A 86 -15.79 0.72 -12.40
N THR A 87 -17.04 0.30 -12.16
CA THR A 87 -17.94 -0.27 -13.18
C THR A 87 -18.79 0.78 -13.88
N ALA A 88 -18.89 1.99 -13.32
CA ALA A 88 -19.55 3.12 -13.96
C ALA A 88 -18.89 3.44 -15.31
N GLY A 89 -19.68 3.44 -16.39
CA GLY A 89 -19.20 3.66 -17.76
C GLY A 89 -18.41 4.95 -17.96
N SER A 90 -17.57 4.99 -19.00
CA SER A 90 -16.67 6.11 -19.29
C SER A 90 -17.43 7.44 -19.35
N GLY A 91 -17.23 8.31 -18.36
CA GLY A 91 -17.84 9.65 -18.32
C GLY A 91 -18.66 9.96 -17.06
N ARG A 92 -18.92 8.99 -16.18
CA ARG A 92 -19.46 9.25 -14.84
C ARG A 92 -18.40 9.01 -13.78
N ALA A 93 -18.33 9.91 -12.79
CA ALA A 93 -17.57 9.64 -11.59
C ALA A 93 -18.22 8.44 -10.88
N GLY A 94 -17.43 7.40 -10.61
CA GLY A 94 -17.88 6.22 -9.87
C GLY A 94 -18.40 6.59 -8.48
N GLN A 95 -19.39 5.84 -8.00
CA GLN A 95 -19.90 6.01 -6.65
C GLN A 95 -18.76 5.81 -5.64
N VAL A 96 -18.65 6.72 -4.67
CA VAL A 96 -17.71 6.58 -3.56
C VAL A 96 -18.47 6.10 -2.33
N VAL A 97 -18.02 4.99 -1.74
CA VAL A 97 -18.58 4.42 -0.51
C VAL A 97 -17.50 4.44 0.57
N ASN A 98 -17.79 5.11 1.69
CA ASN A 98 -16.95 5.06 2.88
C ASN A 98 -17.59 4.11 3.89
N VAL A 99 -16.81 3.18 4.42
CA VAL A 99 -17.26 2.16 5.34
C VAL A 99 -16.40 2.24 6.60
N ARG A 100 -17.06 2.26 7.76
CA ARG A 100 -16.37 2.15 9.05
C ARG A 100 -16.50 0.70 9.52
N VAL A 101 -15.38 -0.02 9.58
CA VAL A 101 -15.35 -1.43 10.00
C VAL A 101 -15.05 -1.54 11.50
N SER A 102 -15.38 -2.69 12.11
CA SER A 102 -15.19 -2.91 13.56
C SER A 102 -13.72 -2.97 13.98
N GLY A 103 -12.85 -3.59 13.16
CA GLY A 103 -11.42 -3.71 13.43
C GLY A 103 -11.07 -4.50 14.69
N ALA A 104 -11.90 -5.49 15.05
CA ALA A 104 -11.78 -6.25 16.30
C ALA A 104 -10.44 -7.00 16.43
N LEU A 105 -9.86 -7.43 15.30
CA LEU A 105 -8.48 -7.90 15.23
C LEU A 105 -7.65 -6.86 14.46
N SER A 106 -6.58 -6.41 15.10
CA SER A 106 -5.67 -5.44 14.50
C SER A 106 -4.23 -5.69 14.95
N SER A 107 -3.29 -5.45 14.05
CA SER A 107 -1.85 -5.60 14.27
C SER A 107 -1.14 -4.51 13.47
N ASN A 108 0.05 -4.10 13.90
CA ASN A 108 0.95 -3.25 13.11
C ASN A 108 1.88 -4.08 12.20
N ASP A 109 1.74 -5.40 12.20
CA ASP A 109 2.50 -6.32 11.36
C ASP A 109 1.60 -6.88 10.24
N GLY A 110 1.97 -6.60 9.00
CA GLY A 110 1.24 -7.04 7.81
C GLY A 110 1.27 -8.55 7.57
N THR A 111 2.28 -9.27 8.07
CA THR A 111 2.35 -10.74 8.02
C THR A 111 1.32 -11.33 8.96
N VAL A 112 1.22 -10.83 10.20
CA VAL A 112 0.20 -11.27 11.18
C VAL A 112 -1.22 -11.10 10.63
N ILE A 113 -1.52 -9.97 9.99
CA ILE A 113 -2.82 -9.74 9.35
C ILE A 113 -3.08 -10.75 8.22
N SER A 114 -2.04 -11.06 7.44
CA SER A 114 -2.15 -11.99 6.30
C SER A 114 -2.37 -13.43 6.78
N ASP A 115 -1.69 -13.85 7.84
CA ASP A 115 -1.85 -15.17 8.47
C ASP A 115 -3.27 -15.32 9.05
N TRP A 116 -3.76 -14.33 9.80
CA TRP A 116 -5.14 -14.33 10.29
C TRP A 116 -6.18 -14.39 9.17
N ALA A 117 -5.94 -13.72 8.04
CA ALA A 117 -6.82 -13.81 6.88
C ALA A 117 -6.80 -15.20 6.25
N ALA A 118 -5.62 -15.81 6.11
CA ALA A 118 -5.44 -17.17 5.60
C ALA A 118 -6.15 -18.20 6.49
N ASP A 119 -6.03 -18.07 7.81
CA ASP A 119 -6.73 -18.88 8.83
C ASP A 119 -8.25 -18.60 8.89
N GLY A 120 -8.72 -17.64 8.10
CA GLY A 120 -10.14 -17.34 7.89
C GLY A 120 -10.77 -16.49 8.99
N LEU A 121 -9.98 -15.78 9.79
CA LEU A 121 -10.46 -14.97 10.91
C LEU A 121 -11.16 -13.67 10.47
N GLY A 122 -11.06 -13.28 9.20
CA GLY A 122 -11.79 -12.13 8.70
C GLY A 122 -11.41 -11.70 7.28
N VAL A 123 -11.99 -10.58 6.88
CA VAL A 123 -11.73 -9.87 5.63
C VAL A 123 -10.63 -8.84 5.87
N MET A 124 -9.67 -8.73 4.95
CA MET A 124 -8.60 -7.73 5.05
C MET A 124 -8.45 -6.91 3.77
N VAL A 125 -7.87 -5.72 3.95
CA VAL A 125 -7.30 -4.92 2.86
C VAL A 125 -5.79 -5.01 2.94
N ARG A 126 -5.14 -5.42 1.84
CA ARG A 126 -3.67 -5.49 1.75
C ARG A 126 -3.15 -4.94 0.45
N SER A 127 -1.86 -4.63 0.46
CA SER A 127 -1.14 -4.29 -0.75
C SER A 127 -1.18 -5.45 -1.75
N GLU A 128 -1.35 -5.15 -3.03
CA GLU A 128 -1.46 -6.16 -4.08
C GLU A 128 -0.23 -7.07 -4.13
N TRP A 129 0.98 -6.52 -4.04
CA TRP A 129 2.23 -7.28 -4.08
C TRP A 129 2.37 -8.33 -2.96
N GLU A 130 1.80 -8.06 -1.79
CA GLU A 130 1.82 -8.99 -0.65
C GLU A 130 0.69 -10.02 -0.76
N ALA A 131 -0.48 -9.61 -1.24
CA ALA A 131 -1.62 -10.50 -1.42
C ALA A 131 -1.51 -11.40 -2.67
N ALA A 132 -0.82 -10.95 -3.72
CA ALA A 132 -0.69 -11.64 -5.00
C ALA A 132 -0.29 -13.12 -4.90
N PRO A 133 0.77 -13.53 -4.16
CA PRO A 133 1.11 -14.94 -4.03
C PRO A 133 0.01 -15.77 -3.35
N LEU A 134 -0.66 -15.21 -2.34
CA LEU A 134 -1.74 -15.88 -1.61
C LEU A 134 -3.02 -16.02 -2.46
N LEU A 135 -3.30 -15.01 -3.30
CA LEU A 135 -4.39 -15.04 -4.28
C LEU A 135 -4.10 -16.06 -5.38
N ALA A 136 -2.85 -16.11 -5.89
CA ALA A 136 -2.44 -17.06 -6.91
C ALA A 136 -2.49 -18.51 -6.42
N ALA A 137 -2.17 -18.74 -5.14
CA ALA A 137 -2.25 -20.05 -4.50
C ALA A 137 -3.70 -20.47 -4.15
N GLY A 138 -4.68 -19.56 -4.24
CA GLY A 138 -6.05 -19.82 -3.80
C GLY A 138 -6.26 -19.82 -2.29
N THR A 139 -5.20 -19.53 -1.51
CA THR A 139 -5.28 -19.33 -0.05
C THR A 139 -6.20 -18.17 0.30
N LEU A 140 -6.18 -17.12 -0.53
CA LEU A 140 -7.09 -15.99 -0.44
C LEU A 140 -7.88 -15.82 -1.74
N VAL A 141 -9.05 -15.21 -1.62
CA VAL A 141 -9.91 -14.85 -2.75
C VAL A 141 -10.12 -13.34 -2.73
N ARG A 142 -9.95 -12.70 -3.90
CA ARG A 142 -10.23 -11.27 -4.07
C ARG A 142 -11.74 -11.04 -4.02
N LEU A 143 -12.13 -10.02 -3.26
CA LEU A 143 -13.52 -9.61 -3.08
C LEU A 143 -13.78 -8.29 -3.79
N LEU A 144 -15.04 -8.06 -4.16
CA LEU A 144 -15.52 -6.80 -4.74
C LEU A 144 -14.64 -6.26 -5.88
N PRO A 145 -14.33 -7.03 -6.94
CA PRO A 145 -13.39 -6.62 -8.00
C PRO A 145 -13.83 -5.38 -8.79
N GLY A 146 -15.13 -5.03 -8.77
CA GLY A 146 -15.67 -3.79 -9.35
C GLY A 146 -15.47 -2.54 -8.49
N TRP A 147 -14.78 -2.66 -7.35
CA TRP A 147 -14.52 -1.55 -6.43
C TRP A 147 -13.02 -1.38 -6.22
N ALA A 148 -12.53 -0.16 -6.42
CA ALA A 148 -11.16 0.23 -6.14
C ALA A 148 -11.03 0.82 -4.74
N LEU A 149 -10.00 0.38 -4.01
CA LEU A 149 -9.57 1.00 -2.76
C LEU A 149 -8.61 2.16 -3.05
N LYS A 150 -8.38 3.02 -2.07
CA LYS A 150 -7.34 4.06 -2.19
C LYS A 150 -5.97 3.38 -2.36
N PRO A 151 -5.20 3.67 -3.44
CA PRO A 151 -3.86 3.13 -3.62
C PRO A 151 -2.89 3.72 -2.60
N ALA A 152 -1.81 3.00 -2.31
CA ALA A 152 -0.78 3.42 -1.36
C ALA A 152 0.61 3.25 -1.98
N PRO A 153 1.02 4.16 -2.89
CA PRO A 153 2.24 3.99 -3.69
C PRO A 153 3.48 3.91 -2.81
N VAL A 154 4.51 3.20 -3.30
CA VAL A 154 5.82 3.19 -2.67
C VAL A 154 6.57 4.46 -3.06
N MET A 155 6.97 5.24 -2.06
CA MET A 155 7.59 6.55 -2.20
C MET A 155 8.97 6.54 -1.54
N ALA A 156 9.96 7.15 -2.19
CA ALA A 156 11.18 7.59 -1.53
C ALA A 156 11.04 9.06 -1.16
N LEU A 157 11.21 9.37 0.12
CA LEU A 157 11.23 10.73 0.64
C LEU A 157 12.69 11.11 0.88
N VAL A 158 13.08 12.29 0.41
CA VAL A 158 14.42 12.87 0.63
C VAL A 158 14.28 14.25 1.27
N PRO A 159 15.13 14.61 2.25
CA PRO A 159 14.99 15.89 2.94
C PRO A 159 15.30 17.05 1.99
N THR A 160 14.52 18.13 2.08
CA THR A 160 14.81 19.38 1.38
C THR A 160 16.00 20.09 2.02
N ARG A 161 17.24 19.72 1.67
CA ARG A 161 18.44 20.39 2.24
C ARG A 161 18.46 21.88 1.87
N LYS A 162 18.35 22.78 2.86
CA LYS A 162 18.76 24.19 2.71
C LYS A 162 20.28 24.26 2.68
N GLY A 163 20.88 24.41 1.50
CA GLY A 163 22.27 24.88 1.34
C GLY A 163 23.37 23.85 1.13
N GLY A 164 23.08 22.54 1.11
CA GLY A 164 24.03 21.52 0.68
C GLY A 164 23.83 21.17 -0.80
N ARG A 165 24.92 20.94 -1.57
CA ARG A 165 24.79 20.39 -2.93
C ARG A 165 23.87 19.16 -2.87
N PRO A 166 22.81 19.07 -3.69
CA PRO A 166 22.01 17.85 -3.73
C PRO A 166 22.96 16.73 -4.12
N GLY A 167 23.23 15.80 -3.19
CA GLY A 167 23.73 14.50 -3.59
C GLY A 167 22.78 14.02 -4.67
N SER A 168 23.27 13.72 -5.86
CA SER A 168 22.42 13.33 -6.97
C SER A 168 21.82 11.97 -6.64
N VAL A 169 20.70 11.94 -5.92
CA VAL A 169 20.03 10.70 -5.57
C VAL A 169 19.27 10.23 -6.80
N CYS A 170 19.84 9.23 -7.46
CA CYS A 170 19.21 8.62 -8.63
C CYS A 170 18.28 7.51 -8.14
N PHE A 171 16.98 7.79 -8.16
CA PHE A 171 15.98 6.77 -7.89
C PHE A 171 15.61 6.01 -9.16
N TRP A 172 15.30 4.74 -9.00
CA TRP A 172 14.66 3.94 -10.02
C TRP A 172 13.17 3.82 -9.69
N ARG A 173 12.33 4.00 -10.71
CA ARG A 173 10.90 3.80 -10.66
C ARG A 173 10.51 2.58 -11.48
N TRP A 174 9.73 1.73 -10.85
CA TRP A 174 9.10 0.59 -11.47
C TRP A 174 7.81 1.01 -12.19
N ARG A 175 7.64 0.53 -13.42
CA ARG A 175 6.37 0.54 -14.16
C ARG A 175 6.26 -0.74 -14.99
N GLY A 176 5.20 -1.52 -14.80
CA GLY A 176 4.82 -2.62 -15.69
C GLY A 176 5.95 -3.61 -15.99
N GLY A 177 6.68 -4.04 -14.96
CA GLY A 177 7.78 -5.01 -15.09
C GLY A 177 9.14 -4.42 -15.51
N ARG A 178 9.30 -3.09 -15.55
CA ARG A 178 10.57 -2.43 -15.89
C ARG A 178 10.94 -1.34 -14.89
N TRP A 179 12.21 -1.33 -14.50
CA TRP A 179 12.83 -0.22 -13.78
C TRP A 179 13.34 0.85 -14.74
N SER A 180 13.09 2.11 -14.41
CA SER A 180 13.55 3.28 -15.18
C SER A 180 14.01 4.37 -14.23
N ARG A 181 15.03 5.17 -14.59
CA ARG A 181 15.48 6.26 -13.72
C ARG A 181 14.40 7.34 -13.57
N CYS A 182 14.14 7.78 -12.34
CA CYS A 182 13.37 8.98 -12.03
C CYS A 182 14.13 10.20 -12.57
N ARG A 183 13.48 11.03 -13.39
CA ARG A 183 14.09 12.28 -13.87
C ARG A 183 14.05 13.32 -12.75
N GLY A 184 15.19 13.55 -12.10
CA GLY A 184 15.42 14.67 -11.19
C GLY A 184 16.91 15.00 -11.16
N GLY A 185 17.32 16.11 -11.80
CA GLY A 185 18.72 16.60 -11.85
C GLY A 185 19.60 15.94 -12.92
N ARG A 186 20.20 16.75 -13.80
CA ARG A 186 21.16 16.37 -14.87
C ARG A 186 22.50 15.95 -14.20
N VAL A 187 23.21 14.85 -14.52
CA VAL A 187 24.05 14.58 -15.71
C VAL A 187 24.64 13.14 -15.68
N ARG A 188 24.82 12.58 -16.91
CA ARG A 188 25.69 11.51 -17.48
C ARG A 188 25.94 10.14 -16.81
N SER A 189 25.52 9.13 -17.58
CA SER A 189 26.11 7.80 -17.87
C SER A 189 26.33 6.81 -16.73
N GLY A 190 25.87 5.57 -16.95
CA GLY A 190 26.46 4.38 -16.31
C GLY A 190 25.45 3.33 -15.87
N LEU A 191 25.32 2.30 -16.71
CA LEU A 191 24.85 0.92 -16.52
C LEU A 191 23.45 0.62 -15.95
N ALA A 192 22.74 -0.15 -16.76
CA ALA A 192 21.64 -1.03 -16.40
C ALA A 192 22.20 -2.39 -15.98
N VAL A 193 21.59 -3.03 -14.99
CA VAL A 193 21.64 -4.49 -14.82
C VAL A 193 20.21 -4.93 -14.55
N GLY A 194 19.74 -5.87 -15.38
CA GLY A 194 18.40 -6.43 -15.32
C GLY A 194 18.35 -7.77 -14.59
N ARG A 195 17.13 -8.09 -14.15
CA ARG A 195 16.50 -9.40 -13.86
C ARG A 195 17.25 -10.38 -12.95
N GLN A 196 16.54 -10.85 -11.92
CA GLN A 196 15.71 -12.06 -12.00
C GLN A 196 14.40 -11.82 -11.28
#